data_AF-A0A6A6F171-F1
#
_entry.id   AF-A0A6A6F171-F1
#
_cell.length_a   1.000
_cell.length_b   1.000
_cell.length_c   1.000
_cell.angle_alpha   90.00
_cell.angle_beta   90.00
_cell.angle_gamma   90.00
#
_symmetry.space_group_name_H-M   'P 1'
#
loop_
_entity.id
_entity.type
_entity.pdbx_description
1 polymer ?
#
loop_
_entity_poly.entity_id
_entity_poly.type
_entity_poly.pdbx_seq_one_letter_code
_entity_poly.pdbx_strand_id
1 'polypeptide(L)'
;MADANSTFNATNNGTFNGTHTEFTPPAPGNFWIGLLWPILYITILVGSLSTFSSLYRKRQIAKAAALESWFPPHKARDVYLSLLHLDPSDSPSEAEKKLKQVPDNVLKAALLARAVEDIQRIVQLRTSKPALQTLLQRGSVGDELWQRFLRAEKEMEEEVKDVVNEANAFAPNWGQVIFQSANEMNQNRIIKERIAELQATTEAEKAWWEKRRIGIQANFMKELDEEEAAAAKTAEALIAKAQAQQGSSDEDTPVMVEAGGPDSAQGSLRGKKGGKK
;
A
#
# COMPACT_ATOMS: atom_id res chain seq x y z
N MET A 1 52.34 37.88 -55.24
CA MET A 1 53.24 36.73 -55.42
C MET A 1 52.37 35.59 -55.94
N ALA A 2 52.29 35.40 -57.25
CA ALA A 2 53.28 34.69 -58.08
C ALA A 2 53.26 33.17 -57.76
N ASP A 3 53.11 32.22 -58.68
CA ASP A 3 53.05 32.22 -60.14
C ASP A 3 52.65 30.81 -60.65
N ALA A 4 52.40 30.73 -61.97
CA ALA A 4 52.52 29.59 -62.90
C ALA A 4 51.53 28.41 -62.72
N ASN A 5 50.60 28.10 -63.64
CA ASN A 5 50.64 27.95 -65.12
C ASN A 5 51.48 26.76 -65.61
N SER A 6 50.80 25.68 -66.05
CA SER A 6 51.14 24.91 -67.27
C SER A 6 49.99 23.94 -67.59
N THR A 7 49.28 24.15 -68.70
CA THR A 7 49.49 23.53 -70.02
C THR A 7 48.92 22.12 -70.13
N PHE A 8 47.73 21.99 -70.72
CA PHE A 8 47.53 20.96 -71.74
C PHE A 8 46.51 21.42 -72.78
N ASN A 9 47.04 21.82 -73.93
CA ASN A 9 46.31 22.05 -75.16
C ASN A 9 46.28 20.72 -75.91
N ALA A 10 45.10 20.15 -76.14
CA ALA A 10 44.91 19.03 -77.04
C ALA A 10 43.73 19.31 -77.96
N THR A 11 44.07 19.91 -79.09
CA THR A 11 43.27 19.99 -80.31
C THR A 11 42.91 18.56 -80.74
N ASN A 12 41.67 18.13 -80.51
CA ASN A 12 41.16 16.90 -81.10
C ASN A 12 40.24 17.26 -82.26
N ASN A 13 40.86 17.37 -83.44
CA ASN A 13 40.17 17.57 -84.72
C ASN A 13 39.67 16.21 -85.19
N GLY A 14 38.47 15.83 -84.74
CA GLY A 14 37.77 14.62 -85.17
C GLY A 14 36.59 14.99 -86.05
N THR A 15 36.74 14.82 -87.36
CA THR A 15 35.69 14.98 -88.37
C THR A 15 34.55 13.98 -88.11
N PHE A 16 33.51 14.42 -87.38
CA PHE A 16 32.30 13.62 -87.17
C PHE A 16 31.38 13.79 -88.38
N ASN A 17 31.37 12.78 -89.26
CA ASN A 17 30.44 12.69 -90.38
C ASN A 17 29.01 12.50 -89.83
N GLY A 18 28.13 13.43 -90.17
CA GLY A 18 26.76 13.49 -89.66
C GLY A 18 25.90 12.30 -90.08
N THR A 19 25.24 11.72 -89.08
CA THR A 19 23.82 11.40 -89.18
C THR A 19 23.13 12.17 -88.06
N HIS A 20 22.53 13.31 -88.39
CA HIS A 20 21.65 14.01 -87.46
C HIS A 20 20.38 13.16 -87.31
N THR A 21 20.37 12.25 -86.34
CA THR A 21 19.11 11.77 -85.80
C THR A 21 18.52 12.93 -85.00
N GLU A 22 17.50 13.57 -85.55
CA GLU A 22 16.73 14.58 -84.82
C GLU A 22 16.26 13.94 -83.50
N PHE A 23 16.82 14.40 -82.38
CA PHE A 23 16.27 14.09 -81.07
C PHE A 23 14.94 14.81 -80.96
N THR A 24 13.88 14.14 -81.41
CA THR A 24 12.52 14.55 -81.08
C THR A 24 12.31 14.24 -79.60
N PRO A 25 12.10 15.25 -78.73
CA PRO A 25 11.79 14.96 -77.35
C PRO A 25 10.49 14.13 -77.33
N PRO A 26 10.44 13.00 -76.62
CA PRO A 26 9.19 12.25 -76.49
C PRO A 26 8.14 13.20 -75.91
N ALA A 27 6.92 13.15 -76.48
CA ALA A 27 5.81 14.00 -76.06
C ALA A 27 5.72 14.03 -74.52
N PRO A 28 5.51 15.21 -73.89
CA PRO A 28 5.46 15.29 -72.44
C PRO A 28 4.40 14.31 -71.95
N GLY A 29 4.84 13.30 -71.20
CA GLY A 29 3.92 12.34 -70.59
C GLY A 29 2.88 13.12 -69.79
N ASN A 30 1.62 12.73 -69.91
CA ASN A 30 0.49 13.41 -69.27
C ASN A 30 0.85 13.79 -67.83
N PHE A 31 1.00 15.08 -67.54
CA PHE A 31 1.42 15.60 -66.22
C PHE A 31 0.57 14.99 -65.09
N TRP A 32 -0.73 14.85 -65.35
CA TRP A 32 -1.70 14.21 -64.46
C TRP A 32 -1.41 12.74 -64.17
N ILE A 33 -0.87 11.97 -65.12
CA ILE A 33 -0.44 10.58 -64.92
C ILE A 33 0.85 10.52 -64.07
N GLY A 34 1.80 11.42 -64.33
CA GLY A 34 3.07 11.48 -63.58
C GLY A 34 2.87 11.87 -62.12
N LEU A 35 1.90 12.75 -61.83
CA LEU A 35 1.53 13.18 -60.48
C LEU A 35 0.70 12.12 -59.72
N LEU A 36 -0.03 11.25 -60.43
CA LEU A 36 -0.88 10.24 -59.81
C LEU A 36 -0.06 9.16 -59.10
N TRP A 37 1.06 8.70 -59.68
CA TRP A 37 1.92 7.67 -59.09
C TRP A 37 2.43 8.00 -57.67
N PRO A 38 3.04 9.19 -57.40
CA PRO A 38 3.47 9.54 -56.06
C PRO A 38 2.31 9.74 -55.09
N ILE A 39 1.18 10.30 -55.53
CA ILE A 39 -0.03 10.45 -54.68
C ILE A 39 -0.60 9.07 -54.33
N LEU A 40 -0.66 8.15 -55.29
CA LEU A 40 -1.10 6.77 -55.07
C LEU A 40 -0.19 6.05 -54.07
N TYR A 41 1.13 6.22 -54.20
CA TYR A 41 2.10 5.66 -53.25
C TYR A 41 1.88 6.18 -51.83
N ILE A 42 1.74 7.50 -51.67
CA ILE A 42 1.51 8.12 -50.35
C ILE A 42 0.17 7.70 -49.76
N THR A 43 -0.90 7.64 -50.56
CA THR A 43 -2.23 7.23 -50.07
C THR A 43 -2.26 5.78 -49.62
N ILE A 44 -1.60 4.86 -50.34
CA ILE A 44 -1.46 3.47 -49.91
C ILE A 44 -0.60 3.38 -48.64
N LEU A 45 0.49 4.15 -48.55
CA LEU A 45 1.36 4.16 -47.38
C LEU A 45 0.64 4.71 -46.13
N VAL A 46 -0.05 5.84 -46.26
CA VAL A 46 -0.83 6.44 -45.17
C VAL A 46 -2.02 5.56 -44.80
N GLY A 47 -2.70 4.97 -45.79
CA GLY A 47 -3.81 4.05 -45.57
C GLY A 47 -3.39 2.79 -44.81
N SER A 48 -2.28 2.15 -45.24
CA SER A 48 -1.73 0.97 -44.57
C SER A 48 -1.19 1.29 -43.17
N LEU A 49 -0.52 2.44 -42.98
CA LEU A 49 -0.05 2.87 -41.67
C LEU A 49 -1.21 3.19 -40.72
N SER A 50 -2.27 3.85 -41.21
CA SER A 50 -3.44 4.21 -40.40
C SER A 50 -4.23 2.98 -39.98
N THR A 51 -4.44 2.03 -40.90
CA THR A 51 -5.10 0.75 -40.57
C THR A 51 -4.27 -0.08 -39.59
N PHE A 52 -2.95 -0.17 -39.76
CA PHE A 52 -2.07 -0.85 -38.81
C PHE A 52 -2.05 -0.17 -37.43
N SER A 53 -1.90 1.16 -37.39
CA SER A 53 -1.88 1.95 -36.15
C SER A 53 -3.18 1.81 -35.37
N SER A 54 -4.33 1.91 -36.07
CA SER A 54 -5.63 1.75 -35.45
C SER A 54 -5.86 0.33 -34.93
N LEU A 55 -5.50 -0.71 -35.69
CA LEU A 55 -5.63 -2.10 -35.24
C LEU A 55 -4.69 -2.40 -34.07
N TYR A 56 -3.44 -1.95 -34.12
CA TYR A 56 -2.47 -2.12 -33.04
C TYR A 56 -2.94 -1.44 -31.76
N ARG A 57 -3.38 -0.18 -31.83
CA ARG A 57 -3.95 0.53 -30.68
C ARG A 57 -5.21 -0.14 -30.15
N LYS A 58 -6.13 -0.56 -31.02
CA LYS A 58 -7.34 -1.31 -30.61
C LYS A 58 -6.97 -2.60 -29.88
N ARG A 59 -5.98 -3.36 -30.37
CA ARG A 59 -5.50 -4.58 -29.70
C ARG A 59 -4.82 -4.27 -28.37
N GLN A 60 -4.04 -3.19 -28.27
CA GLN A 60 -3.46 -2.77 -26.99
C GLN A 60 -4.52 -2.34 -25.99
N ILE A 61 -5.54 -1.57 -26.41
CA ILE A 61 -6.67 -1.19 -25.56
C ILE A 61 -7.46 -2.42 -25.13
N ALA A 62 -7.72 -3.38 -26.02
CA ALA A 62 -8.41 -4.62 -25.67
C ALA A 62 -7.62 -5.47 -24.67
N LYS A 63 -6.29 -5.58 -24.84
CA LYS A 63 -5.41 -6.25 -23.87
C LYS A 63 -5.42 -5.54 -22.52
N ALA A 64 -5.39 -4.22 -22.53
CA ALA A 64 -5.51 -3.41 -21.33
C ALA A 64 -6.90 -3.64 -20.68
N ALA A 65 -7.99 -3.62 -21.43
CA ALA A 65 -9.34 -3.83 -20.91
C ALA A 65 -9.59 -5.25 -20.38
N ALA A 66 -8.85 -6.25 -20.88
CA ALA A 66 -8.90 -7.62 -20.37
C ALA A 66 -8.19 -7.81 -19.02
N LEU A 67 -7.45 -6.80 -18.56
CA LEU A 67 -6.83 -6.83 -17.24
C LEU A 67 -7.89 -6.76 -16.15
N GLU A 68 -7.72 -7.59 -15.11
CA GLU A 68 -8.59 -7.59 -13.94
C GLU A 68 -8.62 -6.22 -13.25
N SER A 69 -9.78 -5.86 -12.71
CA SER A 69 -9.97 -4.66 -11.90
C SER A 69 -9.11 -4.71 -10.64
N TRP A 70 -8.45 -3.62 -10.30
CA TRP A 70 -7.58 -3.54 -9.12
C TRP A 70 -8.37 -3.69 -7.81
N PHE A 71 -9.54 -3.05 -7.74
CA PHE A 71 -10.43 -3.11 -6.60
C PHE A 71 -11.59 -4.07 -6.85
N PRO A 72 -12.14 -4.68 -5.79
CA PRO A 72 -13.39 -5.40 -5.88
C PRO A 72 -14.56 -4.46 -6.28
N PRO A 73 -15.70 -5.02 -6.72
CA PRO A 73 -16.91 -4.26 -7.00
C PRO A 73 -17.27 -3.30 -5.86
N HIS A 74 -17.75 -2.10 -6.23
CA HIS A 74 -18.01 -1.00 -5.29
C HIS A 74 -19.41 -1.11 -4.68
N LYS A 75 -19.49 -1.79 -3.53
CA LYS A 75 -20.78 -2.11 -2.89
C LYS A 75 -21.52 -0.85 -2.46
N ALA A 76 -20.85 0.12 -1.84
CA ALA A 76 -21.52 1.32 -1.36
C ALA A 76 -22.09 2.16 -2.52
N ARG A 77 -21.38 2.24 -3.65
CA ARG A 77 -21.88 2.84 -4.89
C ARG A 77 -23.08 2.07 -5.43
N ASP A 78 -23.00 0.74 -5.53
CA ASP A 78 -24.07 -0.08 -6.08
C ASP A 78 -25.35 0.02 -5.22
N VAL A 79 -25.21 0.12 -3.89
CA VAL A 79 -26.32 0.41 -2.97
C VAL A 79 -26.92 1.79 -3.23
N TYR A 80 -26.08 2.82 -3.36
CA TYR A 80 -26.58 4.17 -3.66
C TYR A 80 -27.30 4.25 -5.01
N LEU A 81 -26.72 3.67 -6.06
CA LEU A 81 -27.34 3.65 -7.39
C LEU A 81 -28.62 2.81 -7.39
N SER A 82 -28.66 1.67 -6.70
CA SER A 82 -29.90 0.89 -6.60
C SER A 82 -31.00 1.63 -5.82
N LEU A 83 -30.65 2.43 -4.80
CA LEU A 83 -31.59 3.31 -4.12
C LEU A 83 -32.10 4.44 -5.03
N LEU A 84 -31.26 4.97 -5.92
CA LEU A 84 -31.64 6.01 -6.87
C LEU A 84 -32.56 5.49 -7.98
N HIS A 85 -32.31 4.28 -8.47
CA HIS A 85 -33.11 3.63 -9.52
C HIS A 85 -34.35 2.89 -8.97
N LEU A 86 -34.62 3.00 -7.67
CA LEU A 86 -35.81 2.46 -7.04
C LEU A 86 -37.01 3.35 -7.43
N ASP A 87 -37.48 3.19 -8.67
CA ASP A 87 -38.52 4.04 -9.26
C ASP A 87 -39.88 3.72 -8.59
N PRO A 88 -40.56 4.72 -7.99
CA PRO A 88 -41.90 4.53 -7.43
C PRO A 88 -42.94 4.12 -8.49
N SER A 89 -42.65 4.25 -9.78
CA SER A 89 -43.56 3.90 -10.88
C SER A 89 -43.91 2.40 -10.97
N ASP A 90 -43.05 1.51 -10.46
CA ASP A 90 -43.27 0.04 -10.44
C ASP A 90 -44.26 -0.43 -9.36
N SER A 91 -44.89 0.50 -8.61
CA SER A 91 -45.89 0.15 -7.58
C SER A 91 -47.34 0.43 -8.01
N PRO A 92 -48.26 -0.53 -7.79
CA PRO A 92 -49.62 -0.50 -8.32
C PRO A 92 -50.54 0.54 -7.65
N SER A 93 -50.15 1.14 -6.51
CA SER A 93 -51.01 2.08 -5.77
C SER A 93 -50.30 3.37 -5.34
N GLU A 94 -50.98 4.51 -5.48
CA GLU A 94 -50.48 5.87 -5.12
C GLU A 94 -50.04 6.00 -3.64
N ALA A 95 -50.59 5.18 -2.74
CA ALA A 95 -50.18 5.13 -1.34
C ALA A 95 -48.83 4.43 -1.15
N GLU A 96 -48.56 3.36 -1.92
CA GLU A 96 -47.27 2.65 -1.90
C GLU A 96 -46.17 3.44 -2.62
N LYS A 97 -46.51 4.30 -3.58
CA LYS A 97 -45.55 5.20 -4.27
C LYS A 97 -44.83 6.15 -3.31
N LYS A 98 -45.57 6.77 -2.38
CA LYS A 98 -45.00 7.64 -1.34
C LYS A 98 -44.22 6.89 -0.26
N LEU A 99 -44.59 5.63 0.00
CA LEU A 99 -43.88 4.77 0.97
C LEU A 99 -42.57 4.20 0.41
N LYS A 100 -42.48 3.97 -0.91
CA LYS A 100 -41.26 3.51 -1.58
C LYS A 100 -40.35 4.63 -2.06
N GLN A 101 -40.82 5.87 -2.10
CA GLN A 101 -39.96 7.01 -2.38
C GLN A 101 -38.90 7.14 -1.28
N VAL A 102 -37.66 6.82 -1.63
CA VAL A 102 -36.53 6.88 -0.70
C VAL A 102 -36.35 8.33 -0.24
N PRO A 103 -36.32 8.61 1.07
CA PRO A 103 -36.15 9.98 1.55
C PRO A 103 -34.75 10.50 1.26
N ASP A 104 -34.63 11.79 0.94
CA ASP A 104 -33.37 12.46 0.60
C ASP A 104 -32.29 12.30 1.67
N ASN A 105 -32.67 12.19 2.95
CA ASN A 105 -31.74 11.95 4.04
C ASN A 105 -31.03 10.60 3.93
N VAL A 106 -31.73 9.57 3.44
CA VAL A 106 -31.15 8.23 3.20
C VAL A 106 -30.23 8.26 1.98
N LEU A 107 -30.60 8.97 0.91
CA LEU A 107 -29.73 9.15 -0.26
C LEU A 107 -28.44 9.90 0.10
N LYS A 108 -28.54 10.98 0.90
CA LYS A 108 -27.36 11.71 1.41
C LYS A 108 -26.48 10.85 2.30
N ALA A 109 -27.08 10.03 3.18
CA ALA A 109 -26.33 9.10 4.01
C ALA A 109 -25.63 8.00 3.18
N ALA A 110 -26.30 7.48 2.15
CA ALA A 110 -25.74 6.49 1.24
C ALA A 110 -24.58 7.09 0.40
N LEU A 111 -24.73 8.32 -0.10
CA LEU A 111 -23.65 9.03 -0.79
C LEU A 111 -22.44 9.26 0.13
N LEU A 112 -22.69 9.56 1.41
CA LEU A 112 -21.61 9.69 2.40
C LEU A 112 -20.92 8.34 2.62
N ALA A 113 -21.67 7.24 2.76
CA ALA A 113 -21.09 5.90 2.89
C ALA A 113 -20.24 5.51 1.66
N ARG A 114 -20.68 5.87 0.45
CA ARG A 114 -19.90 5.75 -0.79
C ARG A 114 -18.59 6.53 -0.69
N ALA A 115 -18.64 7.81 -0.31
CA ALA A 115 -17.45 8.66 -0.14
C ALA A 115 -16.46 8.11 0.92
N VAL A 116 -16.95 7.47 1.99
CA VAL A 116 -16.09 6.82 3.01
C VAL A 116 -15.34 5.63 2.41
N GLU A 117 -15.99 4.81 1.58
CA GLU A 117 -15.32 3.70 0.89
C GLU A 117 -14.29 4.22 -0.14
N ASP A 118 -14.60 5.30 -0.85
CA ASP A 118 -13.65 5.95 -1.77
C ASP A 118 -12.40 6.44 -1.04
N ILE A 119 -12.54 7.07 0.14
CA ILE A 119 -11.39 7.48 0.97
C ILE A 119 -10.53 6.27 1.35
N GLN A 120 -11.14 5.13 1.71
CA GLN A 120 -10.37 3.92 2.04
C GLN A 120 -9.55 3.44 0.84
N ARG A 121 -10.16 3.41 -0.34
CA ARG A 121 -9.49 3.02 -1.59
C ARG A 121 -8.38 4.00 -1.97
N ILE A 122 -8.60 5.31 -1.83
CA ILE A 122 -7.60 6.37 -2.08
C ILE A 122 -6.40 6.21 -1.14
N VAL A 123 -6.64 6.00 0.16
CA VAL A 123 -5.56 5.79 1.14
C VAL A 123 -4.77 4.53 0.78
N GLN A 124 -5.43 3.46 0.34
CA GLN A 124 -4.77 2.24 -0.14
C GLN A 124 -3.93 2.49 -1.40
N LEU A 125 -4.43 3.27 -2.37
CA LEU A 125 -3.64 3.62 -3.57
C LEU A 125 -2.41 4.47 -3.21
N ARG A 126 -2.59 5.51 -2.39
CA ARG A 126 -1.49 6.41 -1.99
C ARG A 126 -0.40 5.68 -1.20
N THR A 127 -0.77 4.74 -0.34
CA THR A 127 0.20 3.96 0.44
C THR A 127 0.94 2.92 -0.42
N SER A 128 0.26 2.32 -1.40
CA SER A 128 0.86 1.28 -2.26
C SER A 128 1.72 1.83 -3.42
N LYS A 129 1.43 3.05 -3.92
CA LYS A 129 2.17 3.69 -5.03
C LYS A 129 3.70 3.70 -4.86
N PRO A 130 4.30 4.22 -3.75
CA PRO A 130 5.76 4.25 -3.61
C PRO A 130 6.38 2.85 -3.47
N ALA A 131 5.68 1.92 -2.82
CA ALA A 131 6.13 0.54 -2.69
C ALA A 131 6.19 -0.16 -4.06
N LEU A 132 5.16 0.02 -4.88
CA LEU A 132 5.10 -0.52 -6.24
C LEU A 132 6.16 0.09 -7.16
N GLN A 133 6.39 1.40 -7.09
CA GLN A 133 7.45 2.05 -7.87
C GLN A 133 8.84 1.46 -7.56
N THR A 134 9.12 1.21 -6.28
CA THR A 134 10.39 0.60 -5.86
C THR A 134 10.52 -0.84 -6.37
N LEU A 135 9.44 -1.62 -6.33
CA LEU A 135 9.43 -2.99 -6.85
C LEU A 135 9.54 -3.06 -8.38
N LEU A 136 8.96 -2.09 -9.08
CA LEU A 136 9.08 -1.97 -10.55
C LEU A 136 10.51 -1.65 -10.97
N GLN A 137 11.18 -0.72 -10.27
CA GLN A 137 12.60 -0.41 -10.53
C GLN A 137 13.52 -1.61 -10.29
N ARG A 138 13.15 -2.51 -9.38
CA ARG A 138 13.87 -3.77 -9.13
C ARG A 138 13.56 -4.87 -10.14
N GLY A 139 12.59 -4.66 -11.03
CA GLY A 139 12.16 -5.68 -12.00
C GLY A 139 11.42 -6.87 -11.40
N SER A 140 11.05 -6.83 -10.10
CA SER A 140 10.36 -7.92 -9.42
C SER A 140 8.85 -7.94 -9.67
N VAL A 141 8.31 -6.90 -10.32
CA VAL A 141 6.90 -6.72 -10.64
C VAL A 141 6.77 -6.39 -12.13
N GLY A 142 5.80 -7.00 -12.81
CA GLY A 142 5.54 -6.74 -14.23
C GLY A 142 4.93 -5.36 -14.51
N ASP A 143 5.21 -4.80 -15.68
CA ASP A 143 4.65 -3.52 -16.14
C ASP A 143 3.11 -3.54 -16.23
N GLU A 144 2.54 -4.71 -16.48
CA GLU A 144 1.08 -4.93 -16.47
C GLU A 144 0.44 -4.54 -15.13
N LEU A 145 1.06 -4.91 -14.00
CA LEU A 145 0.53 -4.56 -12.67
C LEU A 145 0.56 -3.04 -12.46
N TRP A 146 1.64 -2.40 -12.91
CA TRP A 146 1.77 -0.95 -12.85
C TRP A 146 0.72 -0.24 -13.71
N GLN A 147 0.43 -0.75 -14.91
CA GLN A 147 -0.64 -0.24 -15.76
C GLN A 147 -2.04 -0.43 -15.13
N ARG A 148 -2.30 -1.58 -14.47
CA ARG A 148 -3.54 -1.81 -13.69
C ARG A 148 -3.67 -0.80 -12.56
N PHE A 149 -2.58 -0.53 -11.84
CA PHE A 149 -2.55 0.44 -10.75
C PHE A 149 -2.86 1.86 -11.24
N LEU A 150 -2.24 2.31 -12.34
CA LEU A 150 -2.50 3.64 -12.92
C LEU A 150 -3.94 3.78 -13.42
N ARG A 151 -4.52 2.71 -13.97
CA ARG A 151 -5.94 2.70 -14.33
C ARG A 151 -6.82 2.88 -13.10
N ALA A 152 -6.56 2.13 -12.04
CA ALA A 152 -7.32 2.22 -10.80
C ALA A 152 -7.22 3.61 -10.16
N GLU A 153 -6.06 4.26 -10.24
CA GLU A 153 -5.88 5.65 -9.83
C GLU A 153 -6.78 6.59 -10.64
N LYS A 154 -6.80 6.46 -11.97
CA LYS A 154 -7.67 7.27 -12.83
C LYS A 154 -9.16 7.02 -12.59
N GLU A 155 -9.56 5.75 -12.44
CA GLU A 155 -10.94 5.37 -12.13
C GLU A 155 -11.38 5.96 -10.79
N MET A 156 -10.51 5.95 -9.78
CA MET A 156 -10.78 6.58 -8.48
C MET A 156 -10.87 8.11 -8.58
N GLU A 157 -10.04 8.75 -9.40
CA GLU A 157 -10.14 10.20 -9.63
C GLU A 157 -11.46 10.61 -10.32
N GLU A 158 -11.97 9.77 -11.23
CA GLU A 158 -13.26 9.96 -11.88
C GLU A 158 -14.40 9.77 -10.86
N GLU A 159 -14.36 8.68 -10.08
CA GLU A 159 -15.33 8.41 -9.01
C GLU A 159 -15.41 9.57 -7.99
N VAL A 160 -14.27 10.12 -7.57
CA VAL A 160 -14.23 11.29 -6.67
C VAL A 160 -14.90 12.51 -7.29
N LYS A 161 -14.64 12.79 -8.56
CA LYS A 161 -15.29 13.92 -9.25
C LYS A 161 -16.80 13.73 -9.34
N ASP A 162 -17.24 12.52 -9.63
CA ASP A 162 -18.66 12.20 -9.70
C ASP A 162 -19.35 12.38 -8.34
N VAL A 163 -18.74 11.88 -7.26
CA VAL A 163 -19.26 12.09 -5.89
C VAL A 163 -19.32 13.56 -5.51
N VAL A 164 -18.31 14.38 -5.87
CA VAL A 164 -18.35 15.84 -5.64
C VAL A 164 -19.50 16.49 -6.41
N ASN A 165 -19.69 16.11 -7.68
CA ASN A 165 -20.74 16.65 -8.52
C ASN A 165 -22.13 16.27 -7.99
N GLU A 166 -22.33 15.01 -7.61
CA GLU A 166 -23.57 14.52 -7.00
C GLU A 166 -23.86 15.20 -5.65
N ALA A 167 -22.83 15.39 -4.80
CA ALA A 167 -22.98 16.10 -3.54
C ALA A 167 -23.43 17.56 -3.78
N ASN A 168 -22.83 18.24 -4.76
CA ASN A 168 -23.24 19.59 -5.13
C ASN A 168 -24.66 19.66 -5.71
N ALA A 169 -25.13 18.59 -6.35
CA ALA A 169 -26.51 18.48 -6.83
C ALA A 169 -27.52 18.37 -5.67
N PHE A 170 -27.16 17.70 -4.57
CA PHE A 170 -28.00 17.63 -3.37
C PHE A 170 -28.00 18.90 -2.52
N ALA A 171 -26.83 19.55 -2.39
CA ALA A 171 -26.71 20.81 -1.65
C ALA A 171 -25.50 21.61 -2.17
N PRO A 172 -25.66 22.93 -2.42
CA PRO A 172 -24.57 23.75 -2.91
C PRO A 172 -23.40 23.76 -1.91
N ASN A 173 -22.17 23.70 -2.43
CA ASN A 173 -20.91 23.62 -1.66
C ASN A 173 -20.70 22.35 -0.83
N TRP A 174 -21.63 21.38 -0.85
CA TRP A 174 -21.45 20.15 -0.07
C TRP A 174 -20.30 19.29 -0.58
N GLY A 175 -20.02 19.31 -1.89
CA GLY A 175 -18.89 18.58 -2.48
C GLY A 175 -17.52 18.99 -1.95
N GLN A 176 -17.36 20.20 -1.39
CA GLN A 176 -16.10 20.65 -0.79
C GLN A 176 -15.83 20.00 0.58
N VAL A 177 -16.90 19.69 1.33
CA VAL A 177 -16.81 19.21 2.72
C VAL A 177 -17.08 17.72 2.86
N ILE A 178 -17.77 17.09 1.90
CA ILE A 178 -18.17 15.67 2.00
C ILE A 178 -16.99 14.74 2.24
N PHE A 179 -15.87 14.94 1.54
CA PHE A 179 -14.67 14.12 1.70
C PHE A 179 -13.91 14.42 2.99
N GLN A 180 -14.01 15.63 3.55
CA GLN A 180 -13.46 15.95 4.87
C GLN A 180 -14.24 15.17 5.95
N SER A 181 -15.58 15.22 5.90
CA SER A 181 -16.44 14.46 6.80
C SER A 181 -16.24 12.94 6.65
N ALA A 182 -16.13 12.45 5.41
CA ALA A 182 -15.88 11.03 5.13
C ALA A 182 -14.52 10.57 5.69
N ASN A 183 -13.48 11.40 5.58
CA ASN A 183 -12.17 11.11 6.18
C ASN A 183 -12.27 10.98 7.71
N GLU A 184 -12.90 11.95 8.37
CA GLU A 184 -13.08 11.90 9.83
C GLU A 184 -13.89 10.67 10.28
N MET A 185 -14.94 10.31 9.53
CA MET A 185 -15.71 9.09 9.80
C MET A 185 -14.88 7.82 9.62
N ASN A 186 -14.04 7.75 8.59
CA ASN A 186 -13.15 6.62 8.40
C ASN A 186 -12.11 6.50 9.52
N GLN A 187 -11.52 7.62 9.96
CA GLN A 187 -10.59 7.62 11.10
C GLN A 187 -11.28 7.21 12.40
N ASN A 188 -12.48 7.71 12.66
CA ASN A 188 -13.27 7.32 13.83
C ASN A 188 -13.57 5.82 13.84
N ARG A 189 -13.94 5.26 12.69
CA ARG A 189 -14.17 3.82 12.52
C ARG A 189 -12.91 3.01 12.86
N ILE A 190 -11.76 3.38 12.29
CA ILE A 190 -10.49 2.67 12.54
C ILE A 190 -10.15 2.72 14.04
N ILE A 191 -10.29 3.87 14.70
CA ILE A 191 -10.02 4.00 16.14
C ILE A 191 -10.95 3.10 16.95
N LYS A 192 -12.25 3.07 16.64
CA LYS A 192 -13.22 2.21 17.33
C LYS A 192 -12.90 0.72 17.13
N GLU A 193 -12.54 0.32 15.92
CA GLU A 193 -12.15 -1.06 15.61
C GLU A 193 -10.92 -1.49 16.42
N ARG A 194 -9.91 -0.61 16.52
CA ARG A 194 -8.71 -0.87 17.34
C ARG A 194 -9.01 -0.95 18.83
N ILE A 195 -9.87 -0.07 19.34
CA ILE A 195 -10.29 -0.13 20.76
C ILE A 195 -11.05 -1.43 21.03
N ALA A 196 -11.95 -1.84 20.12
CA ALA A 196 -12.70 -3.09 20.25
C ALA A 196 -11.77 -4.32 20.22
N GLU A 197 -10.78 -4.33 19.32
CA GLU A 197 -9.75 -5.38 19.24
C GLU A 197 -8.97 -5.48 20.57
N LEU A 198 -8.51 -4.35 21.11
CA LEU A 198 -7.81 -4.31 22.40
C LEU A 198 -8.71 -4.76 23.55
N GLN A 199 -9.98 -4.33 23.57
CA GLN A 199 -10.93 -4.76 24.60
C GLN A 199 -11.15 -6.27 24.58
N ALA A 200 -11.19 -6.88 23.39
CA ALA A 200 -11.34 -8.32 23.24
C ALA A 200 -10.13 -9.12 23.77
N THR A 201 -8.90 -8.58 23.73
CA THR A 201 -7.73 -9.27 24.31
C THR A 201 -7.67 -9.18 25.84
N THR A 202 -8.32 -8.18 26.45
CA THR A 202 -8.22 -7.95 27.90
C THR A 202 -8.69 -9.14 28.75
N GLU A 203 -9.72 -9.87 28.34
CA GLU A 203 -10.22 -11.03 29.09
C GLU A 203 -9.24 -12.20 29.05
N ALA A 204 -8.66 -12.47 27.87
CA ALA A 204 -7.63 -13.48 27.71
C ALA A 204 -6.37 -13.13 28.50
N GLU A 205 -5.95 -11.87 28.48
CA GLU A 205 -4.81 -11.36 29.25
C GLU A 205 -5.07 -11.46 30.75
N LYS A 206 -6.27 -11.13 31.24
CA LYS A 206 -6.65 -11.31 32.65
C LYS A 206 -6.59 -12.78 33.06
N ALA A 207 -7.16 -13.69 32.26
CA ALA A 207 -7.13 -15.12 32.55
C ALA A 207 -5.69 -15.68 32.54
N TRP A 208 -4.85 -15.21 31.62
CA TRP A 208 -3.43 -15.55 31.59
C TRP A 208 -2.68 -15.01 32.82
N TRP A 209 -2.94 -13.76 33.20
CA TRP A 209 -2.33 -13.11 34.36
C TRP A 209 -2.70 -13.82 35.67
N GLU A 210 -3.96 -14.23 35.83
CA GLU A 210 -4.40 -14.96 37.01
C GLU A 210 -3.71 -16.33 37.14
N LYS A 211 -3.60 -17.09 36.04
CA LYS A 211 -2.84 -18.34 36.01
C LYS A 211 -1.38 -18.11 36.37
N ARG A 212 -0.78 -17.05 35.84
CA ARG A 212 0.61 -16.69 36.13
C ARG A 212 0.79 -16.30 37.60
N ARG A 213 -0.14 -15.54 38.18
CA ARG A 213 -0.13 -15.11 39.58
C ARG A 213 -0.22 -16.29 40.53
N ILE A 214 -1.14 -17.23 40.29
CA ILE A 214 -1.25 -18.47 41.08
C ILE A 214 0.04 -19.28 40.99
N GLY A 215 0.62 -19.42 39.80
CA GLY A 215 1.90 -20.11 39.62
C GLY A 215 3.07 -19.45 40.37
N ILE A 216 3.11 -18.12 40.42
CA ILE A 216 4.10 -17.37 41.21
C ILE A 216 3.89 -17.60 42.71
N GLN A 217 2.65 -17.52 43.20
CA GLN A 217 2.32 -17.77 44.61
C GLN A 217 2.67 -19.20 45.04
N ALA A 218 2.37 -20.19 44.20
CA ALA A 218 2.68 -21.59 44.48
C ALA A 218 4.19 -21.85 44.55
N ASN A 219 4.97 -21.28 43.63
CA ASN A 219 6.43 -21.40 43.68
C ASN A 219 7.02 -20.71 44.91
N PHE A 220 6.51 -19.54 45.29
CA PHE A 220 6.98 -18.83 46.48
C PHE A 220 6.72 -19.60 47.78
N MET A 221 5.51 -20.17 47.95
CA MET A 221 5.20 -21.05 49.09
C MET A 221 6.11 -22.27 49.14
N LYS A 222 6.36 -22.88 47.98
CA LYS A 222 7.27 -24.02 47.88
C LYS A 222 8.70 -23.66 48.26
N GLU A 223 9.20 -22.50 47.84
CA GLU A 223 10.53 -22.01 48.23
C GLU A 223 10.62 -21.76 49.75
N LEU A 224 9.57 -21.18 50.36
CA LEU A 224 9.50 -21.01 51.81
C LEU A 224 9.50 -22.34 52.57
N ASP A 225 8.69 -23.31 52.13
CA ASP A 225 8.63 -24.64 52.75
C ASP A 225 9.98 -25.38 52.61
N GLU A 226 10.68 -25.21 51.49
CA GLU A 226 12.01 -25.77 51.26
C GLU A 226 13.08 -25.08 52.13
N GLU A 227 13.00 -23.75 52.32
CA GLU A 227 13.84 -23.00 53.26
C GLU A 227 13.56 -23.38 54.72
N GLU A 228 12.30 -23.52 55.13
CA GLU A 228 11.91 -23.96 56.47
C GLU A 228 12.34 -25.42 56.72
N ALA A 229 12.19 -26.31 55.73
CA ALA A 229 12.67 -27.68 55.83
C ALA A 229 14.21 -27.73 55.88
N ALA A 230 14.91 -26.86 55.16
CA ALA A 230 16.37 -26.74 55.24
C ALA A 230 16.82 -26.16 56.60
N ALA A 231 16.09 -25.18 57.15
CA ALA A 231 16.31 -24.62 58.48
C ALA A 231 16.02 -25.65 59.59
N ALA A 232 14.96 -26.43 59.46
CA ALA A 232 14.61 -27.51 60.38
C ALA A 232 15.65 -28.64 60.33
N LYS A 233 16.12 -29.05 59.14
CA LYS A 233 17.19 -30.04 58.98
C LYS A 233 18.53 -29.55 59.54
N THR A 234 18.84 -28.27 59.39
CA THR A 234 20.05 -27.68 60.00
C THR A 234 19.92 -27.58 61.52
N ALA A 235 18.75 -27.21 62.05
CA ALA A 235 18.48 -27.23 63.49
C ALA A 235 18.54 -28.66 64.08
N GLU A 236 17.95 -29.64 63.42
CA GLU A 236 17.96 -31.05 63.82
C GLU A 236 19.38 -31.64 63.76
N ALA A 237 20.18 -31.28 62.75
CA ALA A 237 21.59 -31.64 62.68
C ALA A 237 22.44 -31.00 63.79
N LEU A 238 22.12 -29.76 64.19
CA LEU A 238 22.76 -29.09 65.34
C LEU A 238 22.38 -29.74 66.67
N ILE A 239 21.11 -30.14 66.85
CA ILE A 239 20.64 -30.85 68.05
C ILE A 239 21.25 -32.26 68.14
N ALA A 240 21.32 -33.01 67.03
CA ALA A 240 21.95 -34.32 66.99
C ALA A 240 23.47 -34.24 67.29
N LYS A 241 24.14 -33.17 66.84
CA LYS A 241 25.55 -32.91 67.15
C LYS A 241 25.76 -32.56 68.62
N ALA A 242 24.84 -31.83 69.25
CA ALA A 242 24.86 -31.53 70.69
C ALA A 242 24.59 -32.78 71.55
N GLN A 243 23.69 -33.67 71.12
CA GLN A 243 23.41 -34.94 71.81
C GLN A 243 24.56 -35.95 71.67
N ALA A 244 25.29 -35.96 70.54
CA ALA A 244 26.49 -36.77 70.36
C ALA A 244 27.68 -36.31 71.24
N GLN A 245 27.69 -35.05 71.71
CA GLN A 245 28.67 -34.54 72.68
C GLN A 245 28.33 -34.87 74.14
N GLN A 246 27.13 -35.39 74.44
CA GLN A 246 26.72 -35.74 75.81
C GLN A 246 27.22 -37.13 76.29
N GLY A 247 28.06 -37.79 75.49
CA GLY A 247 28.71 -39.08 75.81
C GLY A 247 30.22 -39.01 76.06
N SER A 248 30.82 -37.81 76.16
CA SER A 248 32.23 -37.67 76.50
C SER A 248 32.38 -36.62 77.60
N SER A 249 32.54 -37.09 78.83
CA SER A 249 33.14 -36.28 79.90
C SER A 249 34.55 -35.88 79.47
N ASP A 250 34.79 -34.59 79.33
CA ASP A 250 35.98 -33.99 79.92
C ASP A 250 35.75 -32.50 80.16
N GLU A 251 36.19 -32.05 81.32
CA GLU A 251 36.17 -30.65 81.76
C GLU A 251 36.95 -29.78 80.76
N ASP A 252 36.32 -28.73 80.24
CA ASP A 252 36.94 -27.40 80.28
C ASP A 252 35.93 -26.33 79.88
N THR A 253 35.61 -25.49 80.86
CA THR A 253 34.95 -24.21 80.69
C THR A 253 35.93 -23.19 80.10
N PRO A 254 35.54 -22.45 79.04
CA PRO A 254 35.97 -21.07 78.91
C PRO A 254 34.74 -20.14 78.84
N VAL A 255 34.52 -19.51 79.99
CA VAL A 255 34.18 -18.08 80.19
C VAL A 255 33.71 -17.32 78.93
N MET A 256 32.44 -16.91 78.97
CA MET A 256 31.91 -15.82 78.14
C MET A 256 32.57 -14.50 78.56
N VAL A 257 33.13 -13.77 77.59
CA VAL A 257 33.35 -12.32 77.71
C VAL A 257 32.70 -11.63 76.53
N GLU A 258 31.67 -10.87 76.84
CA GLU A 258 31.03 -9.87 76.01
C GLU A 258 31.97 -8.67 75.81
N ALA A 259 32.24 -8.30 74.55
CA ALA A 259 32.83 -7.01 74.20
C ALA A 259 32.47 -6.59 72.76
N GLY A 260 31.53 -5.66 72.65
CA GLY A 260 31.60 -4.47 71.77
C GLY A 260 31.52 -4.64 70.25
N GLY A 261 30.50 -4.02 69.63
CA GLY A 261 30.40 -3.75 68.18
C GLY A 261 31.49 -2.81 67.63
N PRO A 262 31.41 -2.40 66.33
CA PRO A 262 30.54 -1.25 66.03
C PRO A 262 29.93 -1.19 64.60
N ASP A 263 28.84 -0.44 64.52
CA ASP A 263 28.39 0.54 63.50
C ASP A 263 28.39 0.30 61.97
N SER A 264 27.41 1.02 61.40
CA SER A 264 27.29 1.62 60.06
C SER A 264 26.76 0.73 58.93
N ALA A 265 25.49 0.88 58.54
CA ALA A 265 24.94 1.96 57.71
C ALA A 265 25.40 1.90 56.23
N GLN A 266 24.42 1.57 55.37
CA GLN A 266 24.10 2.32 54.15
C GLN A 266 25.17 2.39 53.04
N GLY A 267 24.97 1.67 51.93
CA GLY A 267 25.83 1.85 50.76
C GLY A 267 25.50 1.03 49.51
N SER A 268 24.56 1.55 48.70
CA SER A 268 24.37 1.35 47.25
C SER A 268 25.54 0.73 46.47
N LEU A 269 25.27 -0.32 45.68
CA LEU A 269 26.07 -0.66 44.49
C LEU A 269 25.29 -0.46 43.20
N ARG A 270 25.69 0.61 42.52
CA ARG A 270 25.24 1.18 41.26
C ARG A 270 25.89 0.44 40.08
N GLY A 271 25.16 0.40 38.97
CA GLY A 271 25.40 -0.47 37.83
C GLY A 271 26.70 -0.28 37.05
N LYS A 272 27.01 -1.36 36.31
CA LYS A 272 28.12 -1.53 35.38
C LYS A 272 27.68 -1.15 33.97
N LYS A 273 28.21 -0.04 33.44
CA LYS A 273 28.22 0.35 32.02
C LYS A 273 29.64 0.88 31.78
N GLY A 274 30.50 0.20 31.03
CA GLY A 274 30.45 0.11 29.57
C GLY A 274 31.49 1.08 29.02
N GLY A 275 32.73 0.62 28.86
CA GLY A 275 33.83 1.37 28.24
C GLY A 275 34.13 0.82 26.85
N LYS A 276 34.14 1.71 25.86
CA LYS A 276 34.89 1.53 24.61
C LYS A 276 35.35 2.90 24.12
N LYS A 277 36.67 3.06 24.09
CA LYS A 277 37.37 4.00 23.21
C LYS A 277 37.50 3.35 21.84
#